data_AF-A0A1F3M1N5-F1
#
_entry.id   AF-A0A1F3M1N5-F1
#
_cell.length_a   1.000
_cell.length_b   1.000
_cell.length_c   1.000
_cell.angle_alpha   90.00
_cell.angle_beta   90.00
_cell.angle_gamma   90.00
#
_symmetry.space_group_name_H-M   'P 1'
#
loop_
_entity.id
_entity.type
_entity.pdbx_description
1 polymer ?
#
loop_
_entity_poly.entity_id
_entity_poly.type
_entity_poly.pdbx_seq_one_letter_code
_entity_poly.pdbx_strand_id
1 'polypeptide(L)'
;MAITLTNEFRETVASRLIEQRMNFDGSNAQFSRMHGMSAAIFTRLFNGERDNLLSPTKWLIIGQNLGITLDEREWATARTDVFDIIEEDIIFCKTFSKARICVDDCGIGKTYTARYLSRTLKNCFYVDASQGKTKMQFIKLLAKTVGADALGRFSDVKTRIKFHLQSLTRPILIIDEAGDLEYNAFLELKELWNATEGYCGWYMIGADGLRAKIERGISGKKVGYAEIFSRYSEKFTTIVPKDRVQRNQFYRKLITDTLNANNCPPDKIRKIVNQCLANDNVFIGGLRRAESLLILNSENED
;
A
#
# COMPACT_ATOMS: atom_id res chain seq x y z
N MET A 1 18.11 -11.85 -23.62
CA MET A 1 19.24 -11.15 -22.98
C MET A 1 19.25 -11.53 -21.51
N ALA A 2 20.38 -12.01 -21.00
CA ALA A 2 20.54 -12.17 -19.56
C ALA A 2 20.55 -10.76 -18.94
N ILE A 3 19.65 -10.48 -18.02
CA ILE A 3 19.68 -9.25 -17.23
C ILE A 3 20.93 -9.36 -16.33
N THR A 4 21.99 -8.64 -16.68
CA THR A 4 23.19 -8.55 -15.84
C THR A 4 22.85 -7.68 -14.63
N LEU A 5 22.47 -8.32 -13.53
CA LEU A 5 22.15 -7.65 -12.27
C LEU A 5 23.45 -7.12 -11.63
N THR A 6 23.55 -5.81 -11.42
CA THR A 6 24.74 -5.18 -10.80
C THR A 6 24.91 -5.61 -9.34
N ASN A 7 26.17 -5.63 -8.87
CA ASN A 7 26.46 -5.91 -7.46
C ASN A 7 25.87 -4.83 -6.54
N GLU A 8 25.89 -3.58 -6.99
CA GLU A 8 25.28 -2.45 -6.29
C GLU A 8 23.78 -2.65 -6.05
N PHE A 9 23.02 -3.09 -7.07
CA PHE A 9 21.60 -3.37 -6.89
C PHE A 9 21.36 -4.46 -5.84
N ARG A 10 22.15 -5.54 -5.85
CA ARG A 10 22.04 -6.61 -4.84
C ARG A 10 22.31 -6.08 -3.43
N GLU A 11 23.30 -5.20 -3.28
CA GLU A 11 23.63 -4.62 -1.98
C GLU A 11 22.52 -3.68 -1.49
N THR A 12 21.96 -2.85 -2.37
CA THR A 12 20.81 -2.00 -2.06
C THR A 12 19.61 -2.84 -1.63
N VAL A 13 19.28 -3.92 -2.36
CA VAL A 13 18.19 -4.82 -1.98
C VAL A 13 18.45 -5.48 -0.63
N ALA A 14 19.66 -5.98 -0.39
CA ALA A 14 20.00 -6.63 0.87
C ALA A 14 19.93 -5.66 2.05
N SER A 15 20.47 -4.44 1.90
CA SER A 15 20.42 -3.39 2.91
C SER A 15 18.99 -3.02 3.27
N ARG A 16 18.13 -2.76 2.28
CA ARG A 16 16.70 -2.44 2.51
C ARG A 16 15.93 -3.61 3.13
N LEU A 17 16.25 -4.87 2.79
CA LEU A 17 15.67 -6.04 3.47
C LEU A 17 16.04 -6.07 4.95
N ILE A 18 17.30 -5.78 5.28
CA ILE A 18 17.79 -5.77 6.67
C ILE A 18 17.10 -4.64 7.46
N GLU A 19 16.96 -3.45 6.87
CA GLU A 19 16.20 -2.35 7.45
C GLU A 19 14.74 -2.75 7.70
N GLN A 20 14.06 -3.32 6.69
CA GLN A 20 12.68 -3.76 6.83
C GLN A 20 12.52 -4.88 7.88
N ARG A 21 13.54 -5.74 8.04
CA ARG A 21 13.56 -6.75 9.10
C ARG A 21 13.50 -6.12 10.48
N MET A 22 14.14 -4.97 10.71
CA MET A 22 14.08 -4.25 11.99
C MET A 22 12.66 -3.72 12.29
N ASN A 23 11.87 -3.49 11.25
CA ASN A 23 10.47 -3.09 11.32
C ASN A 23 9.49 -4.28 11.51
N PHE A 24 9.97 -5.48 11.84
CA PHE A 24 9.12 -6.65 12.03
C PHE A 24 9.46 -7.40 13.33
N ASP A 25 8.44 -7.64 14.18
CA ASP A 25 8.64 -8.34 15.46
C ASP A 25 8.69 -9.86 15.32
N GLY A 26 8.21 -10.42 14.21
CA GLY A 26 8.23 -11.87 14.00
C GLY A 26 9.65 -12.43 13.81
N SER A 27 9.73 -13.75 13.88
CA SER A 27 10.95 -14.52 13.63
C SER A 27 11.52 -14.30 12.22
N ASN A 28 12.82 -14.59 12.05
CA ASN A 28 13.47 -14.61 10.74
C ASN A 28 12.77 -15.57 9.77
N ALA A 29 12.22 -16.68 10.25
CA ALA A 29 11.47 -17.61 9.42
C ALA A 29 10.14 -17.01 8.90
N GLN A 30 9.44 -16.23 9.73
CA GLN A 30 8.24 -15.49 9.31
C GLN A 30 8.57 -14.40 8.29
N PHE A 31 9.61 -13.61 8.57
CA PHE A 31 10.08 -12.56 7.68
C PHE A 31 10.49 -13.11 6.30
N SER A 32 11.26 -14.20 6.30
CA SER A 32 11.69 -14.87 5.06
C SER A 32 10.51 -15.28 4.18
N ARG A 33 9.42 -15.77 4.79
CA ARG A 33 8.21 -16.17 4.06
C ARG A 33 7.50 -14.99 3.41
N MET A 34 7.50 -13.80 4.02
CA MET A 34 6.95 -12.58 3.42
C MET A 34 7.61 -12.28 2.06
N HIS A 35 8.94 -12.43 2.01
CA HIS A 35 9.73 -12.24 0.78
C HIS A 35 9.87 -13.50 -0.08
N GLY A 36 9.22 -14.59 0.30
CA GLY A 36 9.20 -15.87 -0.42
C GLY A 36 10.57 -16.53 -0.54
N MET A 37 11.41 -16.43 0.49
CA MET A 37 12.70 -17.11 0.61
C MET A 37 12.71 -18.06 1.81
N SER A 38 13.69 -18.97 1.86
CA SER A 38 13.87 -19.84 3.03
C SER A 38 14.56 -19.08 4.17
N ALA A 39 14.33 -19.54 5.41
CA ALA A 39 15.00 -18.98 6.58
C ALA A 39 16.53 -19.08 6.48
N ALA A 40 17.05 -20.19 5.93
CA ALA A 40 18.48 -20.39 5.73
C ALA A 40 19.08 -19.36 4.74
N ILE A 41 18.37 -19.07 3.65
CA ILE A 41 18.81 -18.05 2.68
C ILE A 41 18.83 -16.68 3.35
N PHE A 42 17.77 -16.31 4.09
CA PHE A 42 17.74 -15.01 4.76
C PHE A 42 18.84 -14.89 5.83
N THR A 43 19.12 -15.92 6.61
CA THR A 43 20.21 -15.88 7.61
C THR A 43 21.56 -15.63 6.95
N ARG A 44 21.86 -16.30 5.83
CA ARG A 44 23.10 -16.06 5.06
C ARG A 44 23.15 -14.63 4.50
N LEU A 45 22.02 -14.14 3.97
CA LEU A 45 21.88 -12.75 3.50
C LEU A 45 22.15 -11.75 4.65
N PHE A 46 21.55 -11.98 5.81
CA PHE A 46 21.69 -11.15 6.99
C PHE A 46 23.15 -11.10 7.49
N ASN A 47 23.89 -12.19 7.33
CA ASN A 47 25.31 -12.30 7.69
C ASN A 47 26.28 -11.77 6.61
N GLY A 48 25.77 -11.14 5.54
CA GLY A 48 26.60 -10.47 4.53
C GLY A 48 26.88 -11.28 3.26
N GLU A 49 26.37 -12.51 3.13
CA GLU A 49 26.54 -13.25 1.88
C GLU A 49 25.65 -12.68 0.76
N ARG A 50 26.20 -12.61 -0.46
CA ARG A 50 25.51 -12.11 -1.66
C ARG A 50 25.61 -13.05 -2.86
N ASP A 51 26.69 -13.82 -2.94
CA ASP A 51 27.00 -14.67 -4.09
C ASP A 51 26.23 -15.99 -4.08
N ASN A 52 25.67 -16.35 -5.24
CA ASN A 52 24.91 -17.59 -5.45
C ASN A 52 23.79 -17.86 -4.43
N LEU A 53 23.28 -16.80 -3.79
CA LEU A 53 22.29 -16.92 -2.72
C LEU A 53 20.84 -16.94 -3.24
N LEU A 54 20.55 -16.11 -4.24
CA LEU A 54 19.25 -15.97 -4.90
C LEU A 54 19.45 -15.87 -6.41
N SER A 55 18.48 -16.34 -7.19
CA SER A 55 18.48 -16.15 -8.64
C SER A 55 18.33 -14.66 -8.99
N PRO A 56 18.82 -14.20 -10.17
CA PRO A 56 18.65 -12.80 -10.60
C PRO A 56 17.18 -12.35 -10.59
N THR A 57 16.26 -13.21 -11.07
CA THR A 57 14.81 -12.96 -11.04
C THR A 57 14.31 -12.73 -9.62
N LYS A 58 14.82 -13.49 -8.65
CA LYS A 58 14.37 -13.39 -7.26
C LYS A 58 14.84 -12.09 -6.61
N TRP A 59 16.06 -11.64 -6.89
CA TRP A 59 16.54 -10.32 -6.50
C TRP A 59 15.67 -9.20 -7.06
N LEU A 60 15.33 -9.26 -8.36
CA LEU A 60 14.46 -8.26 -9.01
C LEU A 60 13.07 -8.19 -8.36
N ILE A 61 12.45 -9.34 -8.12
CA ILE A 61 11.12 -9.40 -7.47
C ILE A 61 11.17 -8.78 -6.06
N ILE A 62 12.24 -9.06 -5.29
CA ILE A 62 12.39 -8.49 -3.95
C ILE A 62 12.61 -6.97 -4.05
N GLY A 63 13.50 -6.51 -4.94
CA GLY A 63 13.76 -5.10 -5.15
C GLY A 63 12.49 -4.33 -5.52
N GLN A 64 11.69 -4.86 -6.44
CA GLN A 64 10.40 -4.28 -6.82
C GLN A 64 9.45 -4.14 -5.63
N ASN A 65 9.35 -5.17 -4.77
CA ASN A 65 8.50 -5.11 -3.58
C ASN A 65 8.98 -4.06 -2.56
N LEU A 66 10.30 -3.90 -2.43
CA LEU A 66 10.93 -2.86 -1.61
C LEU A 66 10.82 -1.46 -2.24
N GLY A 67 10.40 -1.37 -3.51
CA GLY A 67 10.30 -0.11 -4.24
C GLY A 67 11.64 0.39 -4.77
N ILE A 68 12.62 -0.50 -4.93
CA ILE A 68 13.90 -0.20 -5.55
C ILE A 68 13.68 -0.29 -7.07
N THR A 69 13.87 0.83 -7.75
CA THR A 69 13.85 0.92 -9.22
C THR A 69 15.27 0.78 -9.76
N LEU A 70 15.39 0.30 -11.00
CA LEU A 70 16.67 0.30 -11.73
C LEU A 70 16.91 1.63 -12.47
N ASP A 71 15.90 2.48 -12.51
CA ASP A 71 15.94 3.77 -13.21
C ASP A 71 16.73 4.80 -12.39
N GLU A 72 17.46 5.69 -13.08
CA GLU A 72 18.30 6.74 -12.48
C GLU A 72 17.50 7.82 -11.74
N ARG A 73 16.19 7.92 -11.99
CA ARG A 73 15.32 8.96 -11.42
C ARG A 73 14.53 8.43 -10.23
N GLU A 74 15.11 8.52 -9.03
CA GLU A 74 14.35 8.31 -7.79
C GLU A 74 13.39 9.47 -7.53
N TRP A 75 12.10 9.16 -7.39
CA TRP A 75 11.09 10.14 -7.02
C TRP A 75 11.09 10.38 -5.51
N ALA A 76 11.32 11.62 -5.10
CA ALA A 76 11.25 12.02 -3.71
C ALA A 76 9.81 11.99 -3.19
N THR A 77 9.62 11.45 -1.98
CA THR A 77 8.34 11.45 -1.28
C THR A 77 7.94 12.88 -0.91
N ALA A 78 6.79 13.34 -1.42
CA ALA A 78 6.20 14.62 -1.04
C ALA A 78 5.22 14.48 0.13
N ARG A 79 5.35 15.36 1.15
CA ARG A 79 4.38 15.51 2.24
C ARG A 79 3.18 16.32 1.76
N THR A 80 2.23 15.64 1.15
CA THR A 80 0.97 16.22 0.67
C THR A 80 -0.12 16.08 1.73
N ASP A 81 -1.21 16.84 1.64
CA ASP A 81 -2.33 16.69 2.59
C ASP A 81 -2.92 15.26 2.57
N VAL A 82 -2.90 14.61 1.40
CA VAL A 82 -3.29 13.20 1.26
C VAL A 82 -2.38 12.29 2.07
N PHE A 83 -1.07 12.52 2.00
CA PHE A 83 -0.09 11.74 2.74
C PHE A 83 -0.33 11.91 4.24
N ASP A 84 -0.40 13.16 4.71
CA ASP A 84 -0.51 13.50 6.13
C ASP A 84 -1.78 12.91 6.75
N ILE A 85 -2.93 13.03 6.09
CA ILE A 85 -4.20 12.50 6.60
C ILE A 85 -4.20 10.97 6.64
N ILE A 86 -3.69 10.31 5.60
CA ILE A 86 -3.62 8.84 5.57
C ILE A 86 -2.63 8.32 6.62
N GLU A 87 -1.50 9.00 6.81
CA GLU A 87 -0.54 8.68 7.86
C GLU A 87 -1.16 8.83 9.25
N GLU A 88 -1.85 9.94 9.51
CA GLU A 88 -2.56 10.16 10.78
C GLU A 88 -3.58 9.05 11.05
N ASP A 89 -4.42 8.73 10.06
CA ASP A 89 -5.41 7.65 10.15
C ASP A 89 -4.76 6.29 10.46
N ILE A 90 -3.67 5.96 9.77
CA ILE A 90 -2.93 4.69 9.97
C ILE A 90 -2.26 4.66 11.34
N ILE A 91 -1.60 5.74 11.76
CA ILE A 91 -0.98 5.83 13.09
C ILE A 91 -2.03 5.69 14.18
N PHE A 92 -3.18 6.35 14.04
CA PHE A 92 -4.31 6.21 14.95
C PHE A 92 -4.80 4.76 15.03
N CYS A 93 -5.10 4.15 13.87
CA CYS A 93 -5.59 2.77 13.81
C CYS A 93 -4.59 1.79 14.41
N LYS A 94 -3.29 1.97 14.14
CA LYS A 94 -2.20 1.17 14.69
C LYS A 94 -2.07 1.33 16.20
N THR A 95 -2.12 2.57 16.69
CA THR A 95 -1.88 2.89 18.12
C THR A 95 -3.01 2.37 19.01
N PHE A 96 -4.25 2.48 18.53
CA PHE A 96 -5.45 2.17 19.31
C PHE A 96 -6.18 0.90 18.85
N SER A 97 -5.58 0.13 17.95
CA SER A 97 -6.15 -1.08 17.34
C SER A 97 -7.58 -0.83 16.81
N LYS A 98 -7.75 0.31 16.13
CA LYS A 98 -9.00 0.77 15.52
C LYS A 98 -9.02 0.52 14.03
N ALA A 99 -10.17 0.77 13.41
CA ALA A 99 -10.31 0.68 11.96
C ALA A 99 -10.95 1.92 11.33
N ARG A 100 -10.39 2.33 10.20
CA ARG A 100 -10.88 3.43 9.36
C ARG A 100 -10.85 3.04 7.88
N ILE A 101 -11.70 3.67 7.10
CA ILE A 101 -11.82 3.44 5.65
C ILE A 101 -11.67 4.76 4.90
N CYS A 102 -10.71 4.84 3.99
CA CYS A 102 -10.52 5.97 3.08
C CYS A 102 -11.07 5.62 1.70
N VAL A 103 -12.09 6.38 1.28
CA VAL A 103 -12.63 6.31 -0.08
C VAL A 103 -12.65 7.70 -0.68
N ASP A 104 -11.85 7.84 -1.75
CA ASP A 104 -11.61 9.11 -2.41
C ASP A 104 -11.11 8.90 -3.86
N ASP A 105 -10.84 9.99 -4.55
CA ASP A 105 -10.43 10.02 -5.96
C ASP A 105 -9.18 9.21 -6.28
N CYS A 106 -9.17 8.63 -7.47
CA CYS A 106 -8.01 7.94 -8.01
C CYS A 106 -6.87 8.91 -8.31
N GLY A 107 -5.62 8.46 -8.15
CA GLY A 107 -4.45 9.22 -8.58
C GLY A 107 -4.05 10.38 -7.68
N ILE A 108 -4.58 10.49 -6.45
CA ILE A 108 -4.20 11.53 -5.48
C ILE A 108 -3.04 11.14 -4.54
N GLY A 109 -2.56 9.89 -4.59
CA GLY A 109 -1.43 9.41 -3.77
C GLY A 109 -1.77 8.44 -2.63
N LYS A 110 -3.01 7.93 -2.54
CA LYS A 110 -3.44 7.00 -1.47
C LYS A 110 -2.58 5.73 -1.39
N THR A 111 -2.51 4.99 -2.50
CA THR A 111 -1.72 3.75 -2.63
C THR A 111 -0.23 3.98 -2.37
N TYR A 112 0.31 5.09 -2.87
CA TYR A 112 1.71 5.45 -2.64
C TYR A 112 2.00 5.61 -1.15
N THR A 113 1.16 6.37 -0.45
CA THR A 113 1.28 6.60 0.99
C THR A 113 1.19 5.28 1.77
N ALA A 114 0.21 4.44 1.46
CA ALA A 114 0.05 3.13 2.11
C ALA A 114 1.28 2.22 1.94
N ARG A 115 1.83 2.15 0.71
CA ARG A 115 3.06 1.39 0.43
C ARG A 115 4.27 1.96 1.16
N TYR A 116 4.44 3.29 1.14
CA TYR A 116 5.51 3.97 1.87
C TYR A 116 5.47 3.61 3.36
N LEU A 117 4.30 3.76 4.00
CA LEU A 117 4.13 3.49 5.42
C LEU A 117 4.34 2.01 5.77
N SER A 118 3.97 1.07 4.89
CA SER A 118 4.26 -0.36 5.13
C SER A 118 5.76 -0.72 5.11
N ARG A 119 6.60 0.14 4.51
CA ARG A 119 8.05 -0.07 4.47
C ARG A 119 8.74 0.58 5.67
N THR A 120 8.22 1.72 6.12
CA THR A 120 8.85 2.56 7.15
C THR A 120 8.30 2.30 8.56
N LEU A 121 7.02 1.94 8.70
CA LEU A 121 6.41 1.67 10.00
C LEU A 121 6.59 0.22 10.42
N LYS A 122 6.93 0.04 11.69
CA LYS A 122 7.02 -1.28 12.32
C LYS A 122 5.68 -2.02 12.28
N ASN A 123 5.68 -3.31 11.95
CA ASN A 123 4.51 -4.20 11.86
C ASN A 123 3.35 -3.59 11.05
N CYS A 124 3.67 -2.88 9.96
CA CYS A 124 2.69 -2.31 9.05
C CYS A 124 2.67 -3.13 7.76
N PHE A 125 1.51 -3.72 7.44
CA PHE A 125 1.38 -4.68 6.37
C PHE A 125 0.47 -4.13 5.28
N TYR A 126 0.94 -4.11 4.04
CA TYR A 126 0.17 -3.68 2.88
C TYR A 126 -0.30 -4.87 2.05
N VAL A 127 -1.61 -4.91 1.75
CA VAL A 127 -2.23 -5.91 0.87
C VAL A 127 -2.97 -5.18 -0.24
N ASP A 128 -2.60 -5.49 -1.48
CA ASP A 128 -3.33 -5.07 -2.67
C ASP A 128 -4.42 -6.11 -2.99
N ALA A 129 -5.68 -5.78 -2.69
CA ALA A 129 -6.79 -6.69 -2.87
C ALA A 129 -7.06 -7.04 -4.34
N SER A 130 -6.62 -6.22 -5.29
CA SER A 130 -6.75 -6.50 -6.73
C SER A 130 -5.99 -7.76 -7.14
N GLN A 131 -4.95 -8.13 -6.37
CA GLN A 131 -4.10 -9.31 -6.61
C GLN A 131 -4.67 -10.60 -6.00
N GLY A 132 -5.77 -10.50 -5.24
CA GLY A 132 -6.38 -11.64 -4.56
C GLY A 132 -7.88 -11.44 -4.34
N LYS A 133 -8.65 -11.40 -5.43
CA LYS A 133 -10.07 -11.01 -5.40
C LYS A 133 -10.98 -12.05 -4.73
N THR A 134 -10.68 -13.34 -4.94
CA THR A 134 -11.48 -14.45 -4.38
C THR A 134 -11.11 -14.73 -2.93
N LYS A 135 -12.01 -15.39 -2.19
CA LYS A 135 -11.82 -15.75 -0.77
C LYS A 135 -10.51 -16.51 -0.52
N MET A 136 -10.19 -17.51 -1.35
CA MET A 136 -8.97 -18.31 -1.19
C MET A 136 -7.71 -17.52 -1.53
N GLN A 137 -7.73 -16.73 -2.62
CA GLN A 137 -6.58 -15.94 -3.02
C GLN A 137 -6.28 -14.85 -2.00
N PHE A 138 -7.31 -14.14 -1.51
CA PHE A 138 -7.16 -13.10 -0.50
C PHE A 138 -6.48 -13.62 0.77
N ILE A 139 -6.97 -14.74 1.33
CA ILE A 139 -6.41 -15.31 2.56
C ILE A 139 -4.97 -15.82 2.36
N LYS A 140 -4.65 -16.41 1.21
CA LYS A 140 -3.27 -16.82 0.89
C LYS A 140 -2.34 -15.62 0.74
N LEU A 141 -2.80 -14.57 0.07
CA LEU A 141 -2.08 -13.32 -0.08
C LEU A 141 -1.81 -12.69 1.30
N LEU A 142 -2.85 -12.56 2.12
CA LEU A 142 -2.75 -12.02 3.48
C LEU A 142 -1.79 -12.85 4.34
N ALA A 143 -1.89 -14.18 4.32
CA ALA A 143 -0.98 -15.06 5.05
C ALA A 143 0.48 -14.80 4.68
N LYS A 144 0.78 -14.73 3.38
CA LYS A 144 2.13 -14.40 2.90
C LYS A 144 2.56 -13.01 3.39
N THR A 145 1.71 -11.99 3.23
CA THR A 145 2.02 -10.61 3.61
C THR A 145 2.36 -10.47 5.09
N VAL A 146 1.62 -11.13 5.98
CA VAL A 146 1.87 -11.01 7.42
C VAL A 146 2.98 -11.94 7.90
N GLY A 147 3.49 -12.84 7.06
CA GLY A 147 4.46 -13.85 7.49
C GLY A 147 3.82 -15.05 8.20
N ALA A 148 2.56 -15.39 7.91
CA ALA A 148 1.88 -16.63 8.31
C ALA A 148 2.01 -17.73 7.23
N ASP A 149 1.93 -19.01 7.64
CA ASP A 149 2.04 -20.11 6.68
C ASP A 149 0.72 -20.27 5.92
N ALA A 150 0.81 -20.17 4.58
CA ALA A 150 -0.30 -20.22 3.65
C ALA A 150 -0.66 -21.65 3.19
N LEU A 151 0.04 -22.68 3.66
CA LEU A 151 -0.18 -24.08 3.30
C LEU A 151 -1.20 -24.78 4.23
N GLY A 152 -1.84 -25.82 3.72
CA GLY A 152 -2.81 -26.64 4.47
C GLY A 152 -4.25 -26.22 4.26
N ARG A 153 -5.13 -26.61 5.18
CA ARG A 153 -6.57 -26.32 5.07
C ARG A 153 -6.83 -24.83 5.25
N PHE A 154 -7.83 -24.32 4.54
CA PHE A 154 -8.21 -22.90 4.58
C PHE A 154 -8.47 -22.39 6.00
N SER A 155 -9.12 -23.18 6.85
CA SER A 155 -9.35 -22.87 8.26
C SER A 155 -8.04 -22.69 9.04
N ASP A 156 -7.07 -23.56 8.80
CA ASP A 156 -5.79 -23.59 9.51
C ASP A 156 -4.97 -22.35 9.14
N VAL A 157 -4.98 -21.96 7.86
CA VAL A 157 -4.34 -20.72 7.39
C VAL A 157 -4.94 -19.50 8.08
N LYS A 158 -6.27 -19.39 8.18
CA LYS A 158 -6.93 -18.29 8.88
C LYS A 158 -6.56 -18.23 10.36
N THR A 159 -6.54 -19.38 11.04
CA THR A 159 -6.13 -19.45 12.45
C THR A 159 -4.71 -18.94 12.64
N ARG A 160 -3.78 -19.29 11.75
CA ARG A 160 -2.40 -18.81 11.81
C ARG A 160 -2.29 -17.31 11.57
N ILE A 161 -3.06 -16.74 10.63
CA ILE A 161 -3.10 -15.28 10.40
C ILE A 161 -3.53 -14.58 11.69
N LYS A 162 -4.63 -15.02 12.30
CA LYS A 162 -5.18 -14.42 13.53
C LYS A 162 -4.18 -14.48 14.67
N PHE A 163 -3.64 -15.67 14.95
CA PHE A 163 -2.63 -15.86 16.00
C PHE A 163 -1.40 -14.99 15.77
N HIS A 164 -0.93 -14.90 14.52
CA HIS A 164 0.25 -14.12 14.22
C HIS A 164 0.03 -12.62 14.40
N LEU A 165 -1.11 -12.08 13.96
CA LEU A 165 -1.44 -10.68 14.19
C LEU A 165 -1.56 -10.37 15.68
N GLN A 166 -2.17 -11.26 16.47
CA GLN A 166 -2.27 -11.08 17.92
C GLN A 166 -0.90 -11.14 18.63
N SER A 167 0.09 -11.84 18.06
CA SER A 167 1.42 -11.97 18.67
C SER A 167 2.35 -10.78 18.41
N LEU A 168 2.00 -9.88 17.48
CA LEU A 168 2.85 -8.74 17.10
C LEU A 168 2.52 -7.52 17.95
N THR A 169 3.50 -6.62 18.15
CA THR A 169 3.26 -5.37 18.87
C THR A 169 2.49 -4.40 17.98
N ARG A 170 1.21 -4.16 18.32
CA ARG A 170 0.32 -3.19 17.66
C ARG A 170 0.39 -3.25 16.12
N PRO A 171 0.21 -4.41 15.46
CA PRO A 171 0.28 -4.47 14.02
C PRO A 171 -0.85 -3.67 13.36
N ILE A 172 -0.67 -3.34 12.09
CA ILE A 172 -1.74 -2.77 11.27
C ILE A 172 -1.77 -3.44 9.89
N LEU A 173 -2.98 -3.77 9.44
CA LEU A 173 -3.25 -4.23 8.08
C LEU A 173 -3.86 -3.11 7.24
N ILE A 174 -3.20 -2.75 6.15
CA ILE A 174 -3.73 -1.86 5.12
C ILE A 174 -4.20 -2.70 3.94
N ILE A 175 -5.50 -2.67 3.67
CA ILE A 175 -6.13 -3.35 2.53
C ILE A 175 -6.45 -2.29 1.47
N ASP A 176 -5.58 -2.18 0.47
CA ASP A 176 -5.76 -1.29 -0.66
C ASP A 176 -6.60 -1.95 -1.77
N GLU A 177 -7.25 -1.13 -2.59
CA GLU A 177 -8.19 -1.55 -3.63
C GLU A 177 -9.28 -2.53 -3.13
N ALA A 178 -9.77 -2.36 -1.89
CA ALA A 178 -10.72 -3.29 -1.26
C ALA A 178 -12.07 -3.42 -2.01
N GLY A 179 -12.35 -2.49 -2.93
CA GLY A 179 -13.47 -2.56 -3.87
C GLY A 179 -13.45 -3.83 -4.73
N ASP A 180 -12.26 -4.33 -5.08
CA ASP A 180 -12.06 -5.49 -5.96
C ASP A 180 -12.35 -6.85 -5.32
N LEU A 181 -12.43 -6.92 -3.99
CA LEU A 181 -12.74 -8.18 -3.30
C LEU A 181 -14.11 -8.72 -3.70
N GLU A 182 -14.22 -10.01 -3.95
CA GLU A 182 -15.53 -10.64 -4.07
C GLU A 182 -16.26 -10.61 -2.73
N TYR A 183 -17.59 -10.76 -2.77
CA TYR A 183 -18.41 -10.72 -1.56
C TYR A 183 -17.94 -11.71 -0.47
N ASN A 184 -17.61 -12.95 -0.84
CA ASN A 184 -17.15 -13.95 0.12
C ASN A 184 -15.76 -13.62 0.71
N ALA A 185 -14.88 -12.97 -0.06
CA ALA A 185 -13.60 -12.48 0.45
C ALA A 185 -13.80 -11.28 1.39
N PHE A 186 -14.71 -10.39 1.03
CA PHE A 186 -15.08 -9.23 1.83
C PHE A 186 -15.62 -9.63 3.21
N LEU A 187 -16.42 -10.71 3.28
CA LEU A 187 -16.89 -11.25 4.56
C LEU A 187 -15.78 -11.79 5.47
N GLU A 188 -14.65 -12.25 4.92
CA GLU A 188 -13.53 -12.69 5.76
C GLU A 188 -12.91 -11.53 6.55
N LEU A 189 -13.00 -10.29 6.05
CA LEU A 189 -12.53 -9.10 6.77
C LEU A 189 -13.24 -8.95 8.12
N LYS A 190 -14.54 -9.24 8.18
CA LYS A 190 -15.31 -9.23 9.45
C LYS A 190 -14.73 -10.23 10.44
N GLU A 191 -14.50 -11.46 10.00
CA GLU A 191 -13.99 -12.54 10.85
C GLU A 191 -12.58 -12.24 11.37
N LEU A 192 -11.71 -11.74 10.49
CA LEU A 192 -10.34 -11.39 10.85
C LEU A 192 -10.29 -10.18 11.78
N TRP A 193 -11.10 -9.15 11.53
CA TRP A 193 -11.22 -7.99 12.41
C TRP A 193 -11.70 -8.41 13.80
N ASN A 194 -12.77 -9.20 13.90
CA ASN A 194 -13.29 -9.70 15.19
C ASN A 194 -12.24 -10.47 15.97
N ALA A 195 -11.51 -11.35 15.30
CA ALA A 195 -10.47 -12.13 15.93
C ALA A 195 -9.28 -11.29 16.39
N THR A 196 -9.09 -10.07 15.86
CA THR A 196 -7.94 -9.22 16.15
C THR A 196 -8.33 -7.89 16.78
N GLU A 197 -9.57 -7.77 17.25
CA GLU A 197 -10.08 -6.58 17.94
C GLU A 197 -9.25 -6.30 19.19
N GLY A 198 -8.79 -5.06 19.35
CA GLY A 198 -7.91 -4.66 20.46
C GLY A 198 -6.43 -5.06 20.29
N TYR A 199 -6.09 -5.81 19.23
CA TYR A 199 -4.71 -6.21 18.92
C TYR A 199 -4.19 -5.54 17.65
N CYS A 200 -4.97 -5.59 16.57
CA CYS A 200 -4.55 -5.15 15.23
C CYS A 200 -5.34 -3.92 14.77
N GLY A 201 -4.65 -2.91 14.26
CA GLY A 201 -5.25 -1.82 13.49
C GLY A 201 -5.65 -2.30 12.09
N TRP A 202 -6.70 -1.72 11.53
CA TRP A 202 -7.14 -2.03 10.17
C TRP A 202 -7.41 -0.76 9.38
N TYR A 203 -6.94 -0.71 8.14
CA TYR A 203 -7.17 0.43 7.27
C TYR A 203 -7.58 -0.04 5.90
N MET A 204 -8.76 0.38 5.42
CA MET A 204 -9.21 0.07 4.06
C MET A 204 -9.04 1.29 3.16
N ILE A 205 -8.51 1.07 1.97
CA ILE A 205 -8.40 2.10 0.94
C ILE A 205 -9.18 1.63 -0.30
N GLY A 206 -9.87 2.57 -0.94
CA GLY A 206 -10.50 2.34 -2.24
C GLY A 206 -10.93 3.63 -2.94
N ALA A 207 -11.48 3.46 -4.13
CA ALA A 207 -12.16 4.50 -4.89
C ALA A 207 -13.69 4.40 -4.72
N ASP A 208 -14.46 5.23 -5.44
CA ASP A 208 -15.92 5.28 -5.36
C ASP A 208 -16.60 3.91 -5.56
N GLY A 209 -15.98 2.99 -6.31
CA GLY A 209 -16.47 1.62 -6.44
C GLY A 209 -16.62 0.90 -5.09
N LEU A 210 -15.72 1.14 -4.13
CA LEU A 210 -15.80 0.59 -2.77
C LEU A 210 -16.95 1.21 -1.97
N ARG A 211 -17.11 2.54 -2.04
CA ARG A 211 -18.24 3.25 -1.41
C ARG A 211 -19.57 2.71 -1.93
N ALA A 212 -19.74 2.70 -3.25
CA ALA A 212 -20.96 2.21 -3.91
C ALA A 212 -21.24 0.73 -3.60
N LYS A 213 -20.20 -0.10 -3.47
CA LYS A 213 -20.33 -1.51 -3.09
C LYS A 213 -20.84 -1.67 -1.65
N ILE A 214 -20.31 -0.90 -0.70
CA ILE A 214 -20.75 -0.93 0.70
C ILE A 214 -22.18 -0.40 0.82
N GLU A 215 -22.46 0.77 0.24
CA GLU A 215 -23.77 1.42 0.32
C GLU A 215 -24.87 0.55 -0.30
N ARG A 216 -24.64 -0.03 -1.49
CA ARG A 216 -25.58 -1.00 -2.10
C ARG A 216 -25.75 -2.26 -1.27
N GLY A 217 -24.69 -2.73 -0.63
CA GLY A 217 -24.76 -3.88 0.28
C GLY A 217 -25.65 -3.61 1.49
N ILE A 218 -25.53 -2.42 2.10
CA ILE A 218 -26.34 -1.99 3.24
C ILE A 218 -27.80 -1.77 2.82
N SER A 219 -28.04 -1.02 1.74
CA SER A 219 -29.41 -0.74 1.28
C SER A 219 -30.15 -2.00 0.85
N GLY A 220 -29.44 -2.93 0.21
CA GLY A 220 -29.95 -4.26 -0.15
C GLY A 220 -30.04 -5.24 1.02
N LYS A 221 -29.74 -4.82 2.26
CA LYS A 221 -29.72 -5.67 3.47
C LYS A 221 -28.87 -6.94 3.31
N LYS A 222 -27.82 -6.86 2.50
CA LYS A 222 -26.92 -7.98 2.26
C LYS A 222 -26.05 -8.18 3.50
N VAL A 223 -26.00 -9.42 3.97
CA VAL A 223 -25.32 -9.80 5.22
C VAL A 223 -23.87 -9.29 5.25
N GLY A 224 -23.42 -8.83 6.41
CA GLY A 224 -22.03 -8.43 6.65
C GLY A 224 -21.66 -7.00 6.26
N TYR A 225 -22.34 -6.35 5.31
CA TYR A 225 -21.94 -5.00 4.87
C TYR A 225 -22.10 -3.93 5.96
N ALA A 226 -23.26 -3.88 6.62
CA ALA A 226 -23.50 -2.93 7.72
C ALA A 226 -22.54 -3.18 8.88
N GLU A 227 -22.28 -4.44 9.20
CA GLU A 227 -21.37 -4.87 10.26
C GLU A 227 -19.91 -4.51 9.97
N ILE A 228 -19.45 -4.68 8.72
CA ILE A 228 -18.11 -4.27 8.30
C ILE A 228 -18.01 -2.76 8.35
N PHE A 229 -18.99 -2.02 7.80
CA PHE A 229 -18.95 -0.57 7.83
C PHE A 229 -18.95 -0.01 9.26
N SER A 230 -19.69 -0.64 10.18
CA SER A 230 -19.68 -0.31 11.60
C SER A 230 -18.32 -0.48 12.26
N ARG A 231 -17.62 -1.59 11.98
CA ARG A 231 -16.24 -1.82 12.46
C ARG A 231 -15.26 -0.77 11.97
N TYR A 232 -15.48 -0.23 10.78
CA TYR A 232 -14.66 0.79 10.15
C TYR A 232 -15.16 2.22 10.43
N SER A 233 -15.82 2.42 11.58
CA SER A 233 -16.25 3.71 12.12
C SER A 233 -17.39 4.41 11.36
N GLU A 234 -18.16 3.69 10.53
CA GLU A 234 -19.39 4.18 9.88
C GLU A 234 -19.22 5.44 9.01
N LYS A 235 -17.97 5.78 8.69
CA LYS A 235 -17.62 7.00 7.98
C LYS A 235 -16.46 6.75 7.04
N PHE A 236 -16.62 7.22 5.80
CA PHE A 236 -15.55 7.28 4.83
C PHE A 236 -14.69 8.52 5.09
N THR A 237 -13.38 8.33 5.23
CA THR A 237 -12.40 9.41 5.09
C THR A 237 -12.37 9.82 3.62
N THR A 238 -12.71 11.08 3.34
CA THR A 238 -12.62 11.74 2.03
C THR A 238 -11.90 13.07 2.23
N ILE A 239 -10.77 13.20 1.56
CA ILE A 239 -9.79 14.27 1.64
C ILE A 239 -10.10 15.34 0.58
N VAL A 240 -10.45 14.92 -0.64
CA VAL A 240 -10.70 15.86 -1.74
C VAL A 240 -12.00 16.62 -1.49
N PRO A 241 -11.99 17.97 -1.50
CA PRO A 241 -13.20 18.75 -1.34
C PRO A 241 -14.22 18.50 -2.45
N LYS A 242 -15.52 18.56 -2.10
CA LYS A 242 -16.62 18.44 -3.07
C LYS A 242 -16.89 19.74 -3.83
N ASP A 243 -16.67 20.89 -3.19
CA ASP A 243 -16.82 22.18 -3.83
C ASP A 243 -15.82 22.35 -4.98
N ARG A 244 -16.27 22.85 -6.13
CA ARG A 244 -15.45 22.92 -7.35
C ARG A 244 -14.23 23.83 -7.18
N VAL A 245 -14.38 24.95 -6.48
CA VAL A 245 -13.28 25.93 -6.31
C VAL A 245 -12.24 25.34 -5.36
N GLN A 246 -12.68 24.82 -4.22
CA GLN A 246 -11.79 24.18 -3.24
C GLN A 246 -11.09 22.95 -3.83
N ARG A 247 -11.81 22.16 -4.64
CA ARG A 247 -11.26 21.01 -5.35
C ARG A 247 -10.13 21.41 -6.30
N ASN A 248 -10.33 22.45 -7.10
CA ASN A 248 -9.27 22.96 -7.99
C ASN A 248 -8.04 23.47 -7.21
N GLN A 249 -8.26 24.16 -6.09
CA GLN A 249 -7.18 24.61 -5.21
C GLN A 249 -6.42 23.44 -4.60
N PHE A 250 -7.15 22.41 -4.15
CA PHE A 250 -6.58 21.18 -3.62
C PHE A 250 -5.67 20.48 -4.64
N TYR A 251 -6.17 20.23 -5.86
CA TYR A 251 -5.35 19.57 -6.90
C TYR A 251 -4.15 20.41 -7.32
N ARG A 252 -4.30 21.74 -7.39
CA ARG A 252 -3.19 22.65 -7.62
C ARG A 252 -2.10 22.46 -6.58
N LYS A 253 -2.47 22.53 -5.29
CA LYS A 253 -1.53 22.34 -4.16
C LYS A 253 -0.89 20.96 -4.21
N LEU A 254 -1.69 19.90 -4.33
CA LEU A 254 -1.23 18.51 -4.40
C LEU A 254 -0.15 18.29 -5.48
N ILE A 255 -0.39 18.79 -6.68
CA ILE A 255 0.54 18.66 -7.81
C ILE A 255 1.79 19.52 -7.56
N THR A 256 1.61 20.77 -7.11
CA THR A 256 2.73 21.67 -6.81
C THR A 256 3.65 21.11 -5.72
N ASP A 257 3.10 20.62 -4.61
CA ASP A 257 3.87 20.00 -3.51
C ASP A 257 4.69 18.80 -4.01
N THR A 258 4.08 17.98 -4.87
CA THR A 258 4.74 16.80 -5.46
C THR A 258 5.87 17.19 -6.41
N LEU A 259 5.64 18.17 -7.29
CA LEU A 259 6.66 18.63 -8.23
C LEU A 259 7.81 19.36 -7.54
N ASN A 260 7.52 20.15 -6.50
CA ASN A 260 8.53 20.83 -5.68
C ASN A 260 9.46 19.81 -5.00
N ALA A 261 8.90 18.76 -4.38
CA ALA A 261 9.70 17.71 -3.76
C ALA A 261 10.66 17.01 -4.73
N ASN A 262 10.31 17.01 -6.02
CA ASN A 262 11.08 16.40 -7.10
C ASN A 262 11.91 17.42 -7.90
N ASN A 263 12.24 18.56 -7.28
CA ASN A 263 13.12 19.61 -7.83
C ASN A 263 12.70 20.12 -9.22
N CYS A 264 11.40 20.14 -9.52
CA CYS A 264 10.90 20.67 -10.79
C CYS A 264 11.07 22.22 -10.84
N PRO A 265 11.61 22.79 -11.93
CA PRO A 265 11.72 24.24 -12.09
C PRO A 265 10.37 24.98 -11.96
N PRO A 266 10.31 26.14 -11.28
CA PRO A 266 9.04 26.84 -11.01
C PRO A 266 8.21 27.20 -12.26
N ASP A 267 8.85 27.53 -13.37
CA ASP A 267 8.23 27.82 -14.66
C ASP A 267 7.53 26.57 -15.25
N LYS A 268 8.19 25.41 -15.15
CA LYS A 268 7.63 24.11 -15.56
C LYS A 268 6.49 23.69 -14.65
N ILE A 269 6.59 23.91 -13.33
CA ILE A 269 5.51 23.61 -12.37
C ILE A 269 4.22 24.30 -12.79
N ARG A 270 4.27 25.61 -13.06
CA ARG A 270 3.09 26.38 -13.45
C ARG A 270 2.46 25.83 -14.73
N LYS A 271 3.28 25.46 -15.72
CA LYS A 271 2.83 24.86 -16.99
C LYS A 271 2.14 23.52 -16.76
N ILE A 272 2.78 22.60 -16.03
CA ILE A 272 2.27 21.24 -15.76
C ILE A 272 0.96 21.31 -14.96
N VAL A 273 0.93 22.12 -13.90
CA VAL A 273 -0.27 22.32 -13.07
C VAL A 273 -1.44 22.79 -13.92
N ASN A 274 -1.23 23.80 -14.77
CA ASN A 274 -2.29 24.30 -15.66
C ASN A 274 -2.76 23.22 -16.64
N GLN A 275 -1.84 22.43 -17.21
CA GLN A 275 -2.18 21.32 -18.12
C GLN A 275 -2.93 20.17 -17.41
N CYS A 276 -2.71 19.95 -16.12
CA CYS A 276 -3.48 18.98 -15.33
C CYS A 276 -4.90 19.47 -15.00
N LEU A 277 -5.05 20.78 -14.78
CA LEU A 277 -6.33 21.41 -14.45
C LEU A 277 -7.19 21.73 -15.69
N ALA A 278 -6.59 21.88 -16.87
CA ALA A 278 -7.25 22.32 -18.10
C ALA A 278 -8.07 21.25 -18.83
N ASN A 279 -8.29 20.06 -18.27
CA ASN A 279 -9.03 19.00 -18.97
C ASN A 279 -10.48 19.41 -19.27
N ASP A 280 -10.88 19.24 -20.54
CA ASP A 280 -12.19 19.58 -21.13
C ASP A 280 -13.37 18.70 -20.64
N ASN A 281 -13.17 17.87 -19.63
CA ASN A 281 -14.22 17.05 -19.03
C ASN A 281 -14.03 17.06 -17.52
N VAL A 282 -15.11 16.80 -16.77
CA VAL A 282 -15.29 16.82 -15.30
C VAL A 282 -14.13 16.24 -14.45
N PHE A 283 -13.16 15.54 -15.05
CA PHE A 283 -12.02 14.88 -14.42
C PHE A 283 -10.72 15.72 -14.48
N ILE A 284 -10.30 16.21 -13.31
CA ILE A 284 -8.97 16.80 -13.10
C ILE A 284 -7.89 15.70 -13.16
N GLY A 285 -6.80 15.93 -13.88
CA GLY A 285 -5.67 15.00 -13.92
C GLY A 285 -4.92 14.98 -12.60
N GLY A 286 -4.89 13.83 -11.92
CA GLY A 286 -4.13 13.62 -10.69
C GLY A 286 -2.62 13.46 -10.90
N LEU A 287 -1.93 12.95 -9.88
CA LEU A 287 -0.46 12.83 -9.85
C LEU A 287 0.11 12.00 -11.00
N ARG A 288 -0.59 10.97 -11.46
CA ARG A 288 -0.15 10.16 -12.62
C ARG A 288 0.03 11.00 -13.89
N ARG A 289 -0.87 11.98 -14.12
CA ARG A 289 -0.75 12.88 -15.28
C ARG A 289 0.39 13.87 -15.08
N ALA A 290 0.55 14.40 -13.86
CA ALA A 290 1.64 15.30 -13.55
C ALA A 290 3.01 14.64 -13.77
N GLU A 291 3.15 13.37 -13.38
CA GLU A 291 4.32 12.54 -13.66
C GLU A 291 4.58 12.38 -15.15
N SER A 292 3.57 11.98 -15.95
CA SER A 292 3.72 11.86 -17.40
C SER A 292 4.14 13.18 -18.05
N LEU A 293 3.55 14.30 -17.63
CA LEU A 293 3.92 15.62 -18.14
C LEU A 293 5.33 16.03 -17.71
N LEU A 294 5.78 15.67 -16.50
CA LEU A 294 7.13 15.95 -16.07
C LEU A 294 8.16 15.22 -16.93
N ILE A 295 7.93 13.93 -17.22
CA ILE A 295 8.80 13.11 -18.08
C ILE A 295 8.89 13.72 -19.48
N LEU A 296 7.74 14.05 -20.09
CA LEU A 296 7.69 14.67 -21.41
C LEU A 296 8.40 16.04 -21.47
N ASN A 297 8.38 16.83 -20.40
CA ASN A 297 9.10 18.12 -20.36
C ASN A 297 10.58 17.99 -19.94
N SER A 298 11.05 16.78 -19.59
CA SER A 298 12.49 16.50 -19.39
C SER A 298 13.15 15.88 -20.61
N GLU A 299 12.44 15.07 -21.41
CA GLU A 299 13.01 14.43 -22.63
C GLU A 299 13.15 15.40 -23.81
N ASN A 300 12.47 16.56 -23.78
CA ASN A 300 12.58 17.59 -24.83
C ASN A 300 13.78 18.54 -24.61
N GLU A 301 14.70 18.23 -23.69
CA GLU A 301 15.89 19.03 -23.37
C GLU A 301 17.21 18.34 -23.72
N ASP A 302 17.15 17.11 -24.27
CA ASP A 302 18.29 16.39 -24.89
C ASP A 302 18.19 16.39 -26.42
#